data_AF-A0A2V9XY70-F1
#
_entry.id   AF-A0A2V9XY70-F1
#
_cell.length_a   1.000
_cell.length_b   1.000
_cell.length_c   1.000
_cell.angle_alpha   90.00
_cell.angle_beta   90.00
_cell.angle_gamma   90.00
#
_symmetry.space_group_name_H-M   'P 1'
#
loop_
_entity.id
_entity.type
_entity.pdbx_description
1 polymer ?
#
loop_
_entity_poly.entity_id
_entity_poly.type
_entity_poly.pdbx_seq_one_letter_code
_entity_poly.pdbx_strand_id
1 'polypeptide(L)'
;MTDDRKFLRLRVIAPLLILLFAIFLLPGASLYYSYSGGKSCTKCHEIWQPYRDWHESAHRNIACSECHGDVLTLDAGFHLKNIRQLAAHLRGKIPEQVRLKTDDVLQIEKRCAKCHREEYASWSAGPHSATYAKIFLSSDHNQKTLLMDDCFRCHSMHFQGSIRDLVTPVNKQGPWRLIDSRLADQPAIPCLTCHQLHRHGDPLSRPQTKPDDAGPHEEIARPSLALFDRREQDYVSLDRLPLPQMYEGTRLVKISPDQRQALCYQCHAPEANAQIGSGDDRTPIGVHEGLSCFACHEKHGQTTRASCSTCHPQLSNCGINVETMDTTFKSVKSPHNVHAVKCIDCHTKGVPKRKAGL
;
A
#
# COMPACT_ATOMS: atom_id res chain seq x y z
N MET A 1 -48.30 -11.35 -47.92
CA MET A 1 -47.70 -12.34 -46.98
C MET A 1 -46.17 -12.48 -47.08
N THR A 2 -45.46 -11.64 -47.85
CA THR A 2 -43.99 -11.71 -48.01
C THR A 2 -43.23 -10.63 -47.24
N ASP A 3 -43.90 -9.56 -46.81
CA ASP A 3 -43.25 -8.41 -46.15
C ASP A 3 -43.11 -8.61 -44.63
N ASP A 4 -44.14 -9.13 -43.96
CA ASP A 4 -44.11 -9.41 -42.51
C ASP A 4 -43.03 -10.42 -42.11
N ARG A 5 -42.71 -11.39 -42.98
CA ARG A 5 -41.65 -12.37 -42.74
C ARG A 5 -40.25 -11.76 -42.85
N LYS A 6 -40.05 -10.71 -43.67
CA LYS A 6 -38.77 -9.98 -43.75
C LYS A 6 -38.58 -9.10 -42.52
N PHE A 7 -39.63 -8.42 -42.06
CA PHE A 7 -39.59 -7.62 -40.84
C PHE A 7 -39.41 -8.47 -39.58
N LEU A 8 -40.06 -9.65 -39.49
CA LEU A 8 -39.88 -10.58 -38.37
C LEU A 8 -38.49 -11.25 -38.39
N ARG A 9 -37.97 -11.60 -39.58
CA ARG A 9 -36.58 -12.09 -39.73
C ARG A 9 -35.57 -11.03 -39.34
N LEU A 10 -35.73 -9.77 -39.75
CA LEU A 10 -34.79 -8.71 -39.37
C LEU A 10 -34.85 -8.41 -37.85
N ARG A 11 -36.04 -8.41 -37.25
CA ARG A 11 -36.24 -8.15 -35.82
C ARG A 11 -35.78 -9.28 -34.89
N VAL A 12 -35.71 -10.52 -35.38
CA VAL A 12 -35.27 -11.67 -34.57
C VAL A 12 -33.85 -12.11 -34.93
N ILE A 13 -33.50 -12.17 -36.22
CA ILE A 13 -32.20 -12.64 -36.68
C ILE A 13 -31.11 -11.59 -36.43
N ALA A 14 -31.39 -10.29 -36.58
CA ALA A 14 -30.38 -9.27 -36.31
C ALA A 14 -29.93 -9.24 -34.84
N PRO A 15 -30.81 -9.22 -33.81
CA PRO A 15 -30.36 -9.30 -32.43
C PRO A 15 -29.74 -10.66 -32.11
N LEU A 16 -30.20 -11.76 -32.72
CA LEU A 16 -29.59 -13.08 -32.53
C LEU A 16 -28.17 -13.13 -33.11
N LEU A 17 -27.93 -12.52 -34.27
CA LEU A 17 -26.60 -12.39 -34.87
C LEU A 17 -25.71 -11.44 -34.07
N ILE A 18 -26.23 -10.33 -33.56
CA ILE A 18 -25.48 -9.42 -32.66
C ILE A 18 -25.12 -10.15 -31.37
N LEU A 19 -26.03 -10.93 -30.80
CA LEU A 19 -25.80 -11.74 -29.61
C LEU A 19 -24.74 -12.81 -29.89
N LEU A 20 -24.84 -13.54 -31.00
CA LEU A 20 -23.84 -14.54 -31.42
C LEU A 20 -22.48 -13.88 -31.63
N PHE A 21 -22.45 -12.74 -32.32
CA PHE A 21 -21.25 -11.95 -32.56
C PHE A 21 -20.60 -11.50 -31.25
N ALA A 22 -21.39 -11.01 -30.29
CA ALA A 22 -20.91 -10.65 -28.96
C ALA A 22 -20.39 -11.87 -28.17
N ILE A 23 -21.08 -13.02 -28.24
CA ILE A 23 -20.69 -14.26 -27.56
C ILE A 23 -19.36 -14.82 -28.10
N PHE A 24 -19.09 -14.70 -29.41
CA PHE A 24 -17.86 -15.26 -29.99
C PHE A 24 -16.70 -14.25 -30.03
N LEU A 25 -16.94 -12.98 -30.35
CA LEU A 25 -15.87 -12.01 -30.54
C LEU A 25 -15.39 -11.34 -29.26
N LEU A 26 -16.24 -11.13 -28.26
CA LEU A 26 -15.77 -10.52 -27.00
C LEU A 26 -14.83 -11.47 -26.25
N PRO A 27 -15.15 -12.77 -26.07
CA PRO A 27 -14.20 -13.73 -25.51
C PRO A 27 -13.01 -13.95 -26.42
N GLY A 28 -13.21 -14.02 -27.74
CA GLY A 28 -12.10 -14.13 -28.70
C GLY A 28 -11.11 -12.96 -28.63
N ALA A 29 -11.62 -11.74 -28.48
CA ALA A 29 -10.81 -10.53 -28.32
C ALA A 29 -10.08 -10.50 -26.97
N SER A 30 -10.72 -10.89 -25.86
CA SER A 30 -10.07 -11.03 -24.55
C SER A 30 -8.99 -12.12 -24.56
N LEU A 31 -9.28 -13.28 -25.15
CA LEU A 31 -8.30 -14.36 -25.31
C LEU A 31 -7.12 -13.93 -26.17
N TYR A 32 -7.36 -13.27 -27.31
CA TYR A 32 -6.31 -12.73 -28.16
C TYR A 32 -5.48 -11.67 -27.42
N TYR A 33 -6.12 -10.77 -26.67
CA TYR A 33 -5.46 -9.76 -25.86
C TYR A 33 -4.50 -10.39 -24.85
N SER A 34 -5.00 -11.33 -24.05
CA SER A 34 -4.23 -12.04 -23.03
C SER A 34 -3.11 -12.88 -23.65
N TYR A 35 -3.39 -13.61 -24.74
CA TYR A 35 -2.39 -14.39 -25.46
C TYR A 35 -1.28 -13.52 -26.08
N SER A 36 -1.64 -12.33 -26.57
CA SER A 36 -0.67 -11.39 -27.14
C SER A 36 0.23 -10.72 -26.11
N GLY A 37 0.05 -11.01 -24.81
CA GLY A 37 0.78 -10.35 -23.72
C GLY A 37 0.48 -8.85 -23.66
N GLY A 38 -0.72 -8.42 -24.07
CA GLY A 38 -1.08 -7.01 -24.10
C GLY A 38 -0.43 -6.21 -25.24
N LYS A 39 0.21 -6.83 -26.25
CA LYS A 39 0.80 -6.14 -27.42
C LYS A 39 -0.18 -5.22 -28.17
N SER A 40 -1.48 -5.44 -28.06
CA SER A 40 -2.46 -4.51 -28.62
C SER A 40 -2.40 -3.11 -27.97
N CYS A 41 -1.99 -3.01 -26.70
CA CYS A 41 -1.83 -1.73 -25.99
C CYS A 41 -0.71 -0.88 -26.58
N THR A 42 0.35 -1.49 -27.11
CA THR A 42 1.49 -0.76 -27.70
C THR A 42 1.18 -0.19 -29.09
N LYS A 43 -0.04 -0.38 -29.60
CA LYS A 43 -0.51 0.35 -30.79
C LYS A 43 -0.72 1.84 -30.48
N CYS A 44 -0.89 2.18 -29.20
CA CYS A 44 -0.87 3.54 -28.68
C CYS A 44 0.54 3.81 -28.12
N HIS A 45 1.22 4.84 -28.60
CA HIS A 45 2.59 5.14 -28.16
C HIS A 45 2.66 5.60 -26.70
N GLU A 46 1.55 6.12 -26.18
CA GLU A 46 1.37 6.61 -24.81
C GLU A 46 1.53 5.50 -23.76
N ILE A 47 1.31 4.24 -24.16
CA ILE A 47 1.37 3.07 -23.28
C ILE A 47 2.69 2.29 -23.46
N TRP A 48 3.55 2.72 -24.40
CA TRP A 48 4.77 1.98 -24.72
C TRP A 48 5.72 1.83 -23.53
N GLN A 49 5.95 2.91 -22.78
CA GLN A 49 6.81 2.89 -21.58
C GLN A 49 6.23 1.94 -20.50
N PRO A 50 4.98 2.11 -20.02
CA PRO A 50 4.38 1.15 -19.09
C PRO A 50 4.41 -0.31 -19.57
N TYR A 51 4.20 -0.55 -20.87
CA TYR A 51 4.26 -1.89 -21.42
C TYR A 51 5.66 -2.49 -21.32
N ARG A 52 6.70 -1.74 -21.70
CA ARG A 52 8.08 -2.22 -21.63
C ARG A 52 8.47 -2.51 -20.18
N ASP A 53 8.17 -1.59 -19.27
CA ASP A 53 8.49 -1.74 -17.85
C ASP A 53 7.78 -2.96 -17.24
N TRP A 54 6.55 -3.27 -17.69
CA TRP A 54 5.84 -4.49 -17.30
C TRP A 54 6.56 -5.76 -17.76
N HIS A 55 7.07 -5.78 -19.01
CA HIS A 55 7.75 -6.95 -19.59
C HIS A 55 9.11 -7.23 -18.96
N GLU A 56 9.70 -6.25 -18.28
CA GLU A 56 10.92 -6.39 -17.49
C GLU A 56 10.63 -6.66 -16.00
N SER A 57 9.35 -6.63 -15.59
CA SER A 57 8.96 -6.76 -14.19
C SER A 57 8.85 -8.21 -13.70
N ALA A 58 8.73 -8.35 -12.38
CA ALA A 58 8.42 -9.62 -11.74
C ALA A 58 7.03 -10.17 -12.14
N HIS A 59 6.14 -9.32 -12.67
CA HIS A 59 4.80 -9.68 -13.11
C HIS A 59 4.70 -9.89 -14.63
N ARG A 60 5.82 -9.94 -15.38
CA ARG A 60 5.84 -10.04 -16.85
C ARG A 60 5.03 -11.19 -17.47
N ASN A 61 4.79 -12.25 -16.69
CA ASN A 61 4.01 -13.42 -17.12
C ASN A 61 2.51 -13.32 -16.79
N ILE A 62 2.06 -12.19 -16.23
CA ILE A 62 0.67 -11.90 -15.93
C ILE A 62 0.13 -10.96 -17.02
N ALA A 63 -1.05 -11.26 -17.56
CA ALA A 63 -1.69 -10.39 -18.54
C ALA A 63 -2.10 -9.06 -17.89
N CYS A 64 -1.91 -7.94 -18.60
CA CYS A 64 -2.26 -6.61 -18.07
C CYS A 64 -3.73 -6.52 -17.64
N SER A 65 -4.62 -7.29 -18.29
CA SER A 65 -6.06 -7.37 -18.00
C SER A 65 -6.38 -7.91 -16.61
N GLU A 66 -5.50 -8.73 -16.03
CA GLU A 66 -5.71 -9.23 -14.67
C GLU A 66 -5.70 -8.11 -13.62
N CYS A 67 -4.99 -7.01 -13.91
CA CYS A 67 -4.87 -5.85 -13.06
C CYS A 67 -5.67 -4.64 -13.58
N HIS A 68 -5.69 -4.38 -14.88
CA HIS A 68 -6.35 -3.21 -15.48
C HIS A 68 -7.76 -3.49 -16.01
N GLY A 69 -8.12 -4.75 -16.23
CA GLY A 69 -9.40 -5.14 -16.82
C GLY A 69 -9.30 -5.27 -18.34
N ASP A 70 -10.37 -5.77 -18.94
CA ASP A 70 -10.49 -6.06 -20.37
C ASP A 70 -11.93 -5.85 -20.86
N VAL A 71 -12.21 -6.24 -22.10
CA VAL A 71 -13.54 -6.13 -22.71
C VAL A 71 -14.64 -6.88 -21.94
N LEU A 72 -14.29 -7.87 -21.11
CA LEU A 72 -15.22 -8.63 -20.28
C LEU A 72 -15.41 -8.04 -18.87
N THR A 73 -14.71 -6.94 -18.55
CA THR A 73 -14.94 -6.21 -17.30
C THR A 73 -16.37 -5.70 -17.26
N LEU A 74 -17.15 -6.11 -16.25
CA LEU A 74 -18.60 -5.84 -16.18
C LEU A 74 -18.94 -4.39 -15.80
N ASP A 75 -17.95 -3.61 -15.35
CA ASP A 75 -18.16 -2.21 -15.02
C ASP A 75 -18.36 -1.37 -16.30
N ALA A 76 -19.56 -0.79 -16.45
CA ALA A 76 -19.85 0.12 -17.56
C ALA A 76 -18.98 1.40 -17.51
N GLY A 77 -18.57 1.81 -16.31
CA GLY A 77 -17.67 2.96 -16.11
C GLY A 77 -16.32 2.76 -16.78
N PHE A 78 -15.74 1.57 -16.63
CA PHE A 78 -14.51 1.14 -17.31
C PHE A 78 -14.58 1.30 -18.83
N HIS A 79 -15.63 0.78 -19.48
CA HIS A 79 -15.77 0.88 -20.93
C HIS A 79 -15.95 2.32 -21.41
N LEU A 80 -16.78 3.09 -20.72
CA LEU A 80 -16.98 4.50 -21.04
C LEU A 80 -15.69 5.32 -20.88
N LYS A 81 -14.86 4.99 -19.89
CA LYS A 81 -13.54 5.60 -19.69
C LYS A 81 -12.61 5.29 -20.87
N ASN A 82 -12.54 4.05 -21.34
CA ASN A 82 -11.71 3.67 -22.48
C ASN A 82 -12.13 4.40 -23.77
N ILE A 83 -13.44 4.53 -24.00
CA ILE A 83 -13.98 5.32 -25.13
C ILE A 83 -13.56 6.79 -25.01
N ARG A 84 -13.63 7.38 -23.81
CA ARG A 84 -13.18 8.77 -23.58
C ARG A 84 -11.69 8.94 -23.81
N GLN A 85 -10.86 7.97 -23.41
CA GLN A 85 -9.41 7.98 -23.67
C GLN A 85 -9.11 7.91 -25.16
N LEU A 86 -9.79 7.02 -25.90
CA LEU A 86 -9.67 6.95 -27.36
C LEU A 86 -10.06 8.28 -28.02
N ALA A 87 -11.19 8.87 -27.61
CA ALA A 87 -11.62 10.16 -28.15
C ALA A 87 -10.65 11.29 -27.80
N ALA A 88 -10.04 11.26 -26.61
CA ALA A 88 -9.02 12.22 -26.21
C ALA A 88 -7.75 12.09 -27.07
N HIS A 89 -7.30 10.86 -27.32
CA HIS A 89 -6.17 10.56 -28.21
C HIS A 89 -6.41 11.07 -29.63
N LEU A 90 -7.55 10.74 -30.23
CA LEU A 90 -7.90 11.19 -31.58
C LEU A 90 -8.03 12.72 -31.71
N ARG A 91 -8.26 13.42 -30.59
CA ARG A 91 -8.33 14.89 -30.54
C ARG A 91 -7.01 15.54 -30.12
N GLY A 92 -5.95 14.78 -29.91
CA GLY A 92 -4.66 15.27 -29.41
C GLY A 92 -4.72 15.84 -27.98
N LYS A 93 -5.72 15.46 -27.18
CA LYS A 93 -5.93 15.95 -25.80
C LYS A 93 -5.41 14.93 -24.78
N ILE A 94 -4.16 14.55 -24.90
CA ILE A 94 -3.54 13.56 -24.02
C ILE A 94 -2.61 14.26 -23.04
N PRO A 95 -2.61 13.88 -21.74
CA PRO A 95 -1.61 14.38 -20.82
C PRO A 95 -0.20 13.91 -21.23
N GLU A 96 0.81 14.71 -20.91
CA GLU A 96 2.21 14.36 -21.12
C GLU A 96 2.60 13.03 -20.44
N GLN A 97 2.00 12.75 -19.28
CA GLN A 97 2.19 11.50 -18.56
C GLN A 97 0.86 10.79 -18.30
N VAL A 98 0.77 9.53 -18.70
CA VAL A 98 -0.38 8.67 -18.40
C VAL A 98 -0.23 8.14 -16.99
N ARG A 99 -1.16 8.53 -16.10
CA ARG A 99 -1.15 8.15 -14.69
C ARG A 99 -2.46 7.49 -14.29
N LEU A 100 -2.39 6.62 -13.28
CA LEU A 100 -3.57 6.01 -12.67
C LEU A 100 -4.37 7.06 -11.90
N LYS A 101 -5.69 6.93 -11.95
CA LYS A 101 -6.58 7.71 -11.09
C LYS A 101 -6.79 7.02 -9.74
N THR A 102 -7.27 7.76 -8.74
CA THR A 102 -7.61 7.20 -7.42
C THR A 102 -8.48 5.94 -7.55
N ASP A 103 -9.54 6.02 -8.36
CA ASP A 103 -10.47 4.89 -8.58
C ASP A 103 -9.78 3.69 -9.21
N ASP A 104 -8.81 3.91 -10.10
CA ASP A 104 -8.07 2.81 -10.75
C ASP A 104 -7.17 2.10 -9.73
N VAL A 105 -6.48 2.86 -8.88
CA VAL A 105 -5.64 2.34 -7.79
C VAL A 105 -6.48 1.48 -6.86
N LEU A 106 -7.66 1.96 -6.45
CA LEU A 106 -8.56 1.23 -5.56
C LEU A 106 -9.18 -0.02 -6.21
N GLN A 107 -9.35 -0.03 -7.54
CA GLN A 107 -9.79 -1.22 -8.28
C GLN A 107 -8.66 -2.25 -8.43
N ILE A 108 -7.43 -1.80 -8.75
CA ILE A 108 -6.24 -2.65 -8.85
C ILE A 108 -5.95 -3.32 -7.52
N GLU A 109 -6.08 -2.58 -6.41
CA GLU A 109 -5.89 -3.08 -5.04
C GLU A 109 -6.70 -4.36 -4.78
N LYS A 110 -7.98 -4.36 -5.18
CA LYS A 110 -8.87 -5.53 -5.01
C LYS A 110 -8.44 -6.73 -5.86
N ARG A 111 -7.74 -6.49 -6.97
CA ARG A 111 -7.25 -7.53 -7.88
C ARG A 111 -5.96 -8.18 -7.37
N CYS A 112 -5.16 -7.48 -6.56
CA CYS A 112 -4.00 -8.04 -5.86
C CYS A 112 -4.39 -9.30 -5.07
N ALA A 113 -5.54 -9.28 -4.41
CA ALA A 113 -6.07 -10.39 -3.60
C ALA A 113 -6.31 -11.69 -4.37
N LYS A 114 -6.38 -11.68 -5.71
CA LYS A 114 -6.52 -12.92 -6.50
C LYS A 114 -5.28 -13.81 -6.39
N CYS A 115 -4.10 -13.20 -6.34
CA CYS A 115 -2.81 -13.91 -6.32
C CYS A 115 -2.10 -13.78 -4.96
N HIS A 116 -2.14 -12.59 -4.34
CA HIS A 116 -1.52 -12.29 -3.05
C HIS A 116 -2.52 -12.44 -1.89
N ARG A 117 -3.11 -13.64 -1.76
CA ARG A 117 -4.23 -13.88 -0.83
C ARG A 117 -3.84 -13.69 0.63
N GLU A 118 -2.68 -14.19 1.02
CA GLU A 118 -2.20 -14.14 2.41
C GLU A 118 -1.72 -12.74 2.77
N GLU A 119 -0.97 -12.09 1.89
CA GLU A 119 -0.50 -10.71 2.08
C GLU A 119 -1.67 -9.75 2.16
N TYR A 120 -2.65 -9.87 1.26
CA TYR A 120 -3.86 -9.05 1.28
C TYR A 120 -4.69 -9.30 2.54
N ALA A 121 -4.89 -10.56 2.94
CA ALA A 121 -5.61 -10.88 4.17
C ALA A 121 -4.91 -10.27 5.40
N SER A 122 -3.58 -10.45 5.49
CA SER A 122 -2.76 -9.90 6.57
C SER A 122 -2.83 -8.36 6.61
N TRP A 123 -2.63 -7.69 5.46
CA TRP A 123 -2.76 -6.23 5.35
C TRP A 123 -4.17 -5.75 5.73
N SER A 124 -5.21 -6.44 5.23
CA SER A 124 -6.61 -6.08 5.47
C SER A 124 -6.99 -6.17 6.95
N ALA A 125 -6.42 -7.12 7.68
CA ALA A 125 -6.60 -7.26 9.13
C ALA A 125 -5.69 -6.31 9.94
N GLY A 126 -4.64 -5.77 9.32
CA GLY A 126 -3.69 -4.87 9.94
C GLY A 126 -4.19 -3.42 10.04
N PRO A 127 -3.43 -2.54 10.72
CA PRO A 127 -3.78 -1.13 10.87
C PRO A 127 -3.66 -0.33 9.55
N HIS A 128 -2.85 -0.80 8.59
CA HIS A 128 -2.62 -0.09 7.32
C HIS A 128 -3.76 -0.25 6.30
N SER A 129 -4.75 -1.12 6.54
CA SER A 129 -5.99 -1.12 5.77
C SER A 129 -6.99 -0.03 6.22
N ALA A 130 -6.58 0.87 7.11
CA ALA A 130 -7.42 1.95 7.62
C ALA A 130 -8.11 2.71 6.49
N THR A 131 -9.43 2.91 6.65
CA THR A 131 -10.25 3.51 5.62
C THR A 131 -10.16 5.03 5.63
N TYR A 132 -10.59 5.67 4.54
CA TYR A 132 -10.71 7.14 4.49
C TYR A 132 -11.57 7.67 5.64
N ALA A 133 -12.69 7.02 5.96
CA ALA A 133 -13.53 7.46 7.07
C ALA A 133 -12.80 7.40 8.41
N LYS A 134 -12.08 6.29 8.68
CA LYS A 134 -11.32 6.11 9.92
C LYS A 134 -10.25 7.17 10.12
N ILE A 135 -9.53 7.53 9.05
CA ILE A 135 -8.47 8.53 9.11
C ILE A 135 -9.02 9.96 9.14
N PHE A 136 -9.86 10.32 8.17
CA PHE A 136 -10.19 11.73 7.93
C PHE A 136 -11.46 12.21 8.65
N LEU A 137 -12.26 11.32 9.26
CA LEU A 137 -13.46 11.69 10.03
C LEU A 137 -13.29 11.46 11.54
N SER A 138 -12.07 11.16 12.00
CA SER A 138 -11.77 10.98 13.43
C SER A 138 -11.92 12.30 14.19
N SER A 139 -12.93 12.38 15.05
CA SER A 139 -13.15 13.57 15.90
C SER A 139 -12.03 13.79 16.90
N ASP A 140 -11.53 12.70 17.52
CA ASP A 140 -10.44 12.78 18.52
C ASP A 140 -9.16 13.38 17.92
N HIS A 141 -8.85 13.02 16.67
CA HIS A 141 -7.71 13.58 15.95
C HIS A 141 -8.00 15.01 15.45
N ASN A 142 -9.08 15.19 14.69
CA ASN A 142 -9.32 16.42 13.93
C ASN A 142 -9.62 17.64 14.82
N GLN A 143 -10.07 17.44 16.05
CA GLN A 143 -10.21 18.52 17.03
C GLN A 143 -8.85 19.04 17.53
N LYS A 144 -7.81 18.18 17.51
CA LYS A 144 -6.45 18.50 17.98
C LYS A 144 -5.58 18.99 16.83
N THR A 145 -5.72 18.38 15.66
CA THR A 145 -4.88 18.62 14.48
C THR A 145 -5.73 19.04 13.29
N LEU A 146 -5.35 20.13 12.62
CA LEU A 146 -6.07 20.59 11.43
C LEU A 146 -5.73 19.66 10.27
N LEU A 147 -6.75 19.19 9.55
CA LEU A 147 -6.55 18.45 8.31
C LEU A 147 -5.88 19.34 7.25
N MET A 148 -4.84 18.83 6.60
CA MET A 148 -4.05 19.56 5.61
C MET A 148 -3.56 18.61 4.51
N ASP A 149 -3.10 19.16 3.38
CA ASP A 149 -2.61 18.37 2.24
C ASP A 149 -1.44 17.46 2.63
N ASP A 150 -0.66 17.82 3.64
CA ASP A 150 0.47 17.02 4.09
C ASP A 150 0.05 15.69 4.74
N CYS A 151 -1.22 15.54 5.16
CA CYS A 151 -1.79 14.25 5.54
C CYS A 151 -1.66 13.23 4.38
N PHE A 152 -1.70 13.71 3.12
CA PHE A 152 -1.55 12.88 1.92
C PHE A 152 -0.15 12.41 1.64
N ARG A 153 0.85 12.83 2.44
CA ARG A 153 2.19 12.21 2.40
C ARG A 153 2.14 10.73 2.80
N CYS A 154 1.17 10.34 3.62
CA CYS A 154 1.08 8.97 4.15
C CYS A 154 -0.31 8.37 3.99
N HIS A 155 -1.35 9.15 4.24
CA HIS A 155 -2.74 8.70 4.15
C HIS A 155 -3.35 9.22 2.87
N SER A 156 -3.72 8.33 1.94
CA SER A 156 -4.32 8.68 0.65
C SER A 156 -3.36 9.34 -0.34
N MET A 157 -2.12 8.83 -0.40
CA MET A 157 -1.08 9.29 -1.35
C MET A 157 -1.54 9.24 -2.82
N HIS A 158 -2.41 8.27 -3.15
CA HIS A 158 -2.99 8.11 -4.49
C HIS A 158 -4.25 8.97 -4.74
N PHE A 159 -4.70 9.77 -3.76
CA PHE A 159 -5.86 10.64 -3.94
C PHE A 159 -5.51 11.86 -4.81
N GLN A 160 -6.24 11.99 -5.92
CA GLN A 160 -6.17 13.10 -6.84
C GLN A 160 -7.00 14.29 -6.35
N GLY A 161 -6.34 15.23 -5.67
CA GLY A 161 -6.96 16.46 -5.16
C GLY A 161 -6.27 16.96 -3.89
N SER A 162 -6.75 18.09 -3.38
CA SER A 162 -6.36 18.65 -2.07
C SER A 162 -7.24 18.08 -0.95
N ILE A 163 -6.88 18.35 0.30
CA ILE A 163 -7.68 17.97 1.47
C ILE A 163 -9.10 18.53 1.42
N ARG A 164 -9.28 19.69 0.78
CA ARG A 164 -10.58 20.34 0.57
C ARG A 164 -11.44 19.65 -0.48
N ASP A 165 -10.83 18.84 -1.35
CA ASP A 165 -11.53 18.00 -2.32
C ASP A 165 -11.92 16.65 -1.72
N LEU A 166 -11.33 16.28 -0.57
CA LEU A 166 -11.61 15.04 0.13
C LEU A 166 -12.61 15.20 1.27
N VAL A 167 -12.40 16.17 2.17
CA VAL A 167 -13.20 16.37 3.38
C VAL A 167 -13.65 17.81 3.54
N THR A 168 -14.86 17.97 4.07
CA THR A 168 -15.43 19.26 4.45
C THR A 168 -16.17 19.19 5.80
N PRO A 169 -16.11 20.22 6.65
CA PRO A 169 -15.26 21.41 6.55
C PRO A 169 -13.80 21.08 6.91
N VAL A 170 -12.85 21.84 6.36
CA VAL A 170 -11.43 21.75 6.77
C VAL A 170 -11.18 22.71 7.93
N ASN A 171 -11.61 22.29 9.12
CA ASN A 171 -11.46 23.03 10.38
C ASN A 171 -11.31 22.06 11.57
N LYS A 172 -11.20 22.57 12.81
CA LYS A 172 -11.10 21.76 14.04
C LYS A 172 -12.44 21.55 14.77
N GLN A 173 -13.55 22.08 14.23
CA GLN A 173 -14.86 22.07 14.87
C GLN A 173 -15.74 20.91 14.39
N GLY A 174 -15.66 20.57 13.10
CA GLY A 174 -16.53 19.58 12.48
C GLY A 174 -18.00 20.01 12.43
N PRO A 175 -18.94 19.07 12.22
CA PRO A 175 -18.69 17.68 11.88
C PRO A 175 -18.07 17.54 10.48
N TRP A 176 -17.07 16.67 10.35
CA TRP A 176 -16.42 16.37 9.07
C TRP A 176 -17.24 15.36 8.27
N ARG A 177 -17.27 15.53 6.96
CA ARG A 177 -17.81 14.55 6.00
C ARG A 177 -16.86 14.44 4.82
N LEU A 178 -16.81 13.25 4.23
CA LEU A 178 -16.19 13.06 2.93
C LEU A 178 -17.06 13.73 1.86
N ILE A 179 -16.43 14.39 0.91
CA ILE A 179 -17.13 14.99 -0.24
C ILE A 179 -17.68 13.88 -1.14
N ASP A 180 -16.89 12.84 -1.37
CA ASP A 180 -17.34 11.60 -2.00
C ASP A 180 -17.50 10.50 -0.96
N SER A 181 -18.76 10.19 -0.62
CA SER A 181 -19.09 9.16 0.36
C SER A 181 -18.65 7.76 -0.08
N ARG A 182 -18.43 7.51 -1.38
CA ARG A 182 -17.98 6.20 -1.89
C ARG A 182 -16.58 5.82 -1.41
N LEU A 183 -15.78 6.81 -1.00
CA LEU A 183 -14.43 6.60 -0.47
C LEU A 183 -14.42 6.11 0.98
N ALA A 184 -15.53 6.25 1.72
CA ALA A 184 -15.57 6.04 3.18
C ALA A 184 -14.94 4.72 3.63
N ASP A 185 -15.27 3.63 2.95
CA ASP A 185 -14.81 2.27 3.27
C ASP A 185 -13.62 1.81 2.41
N GLN A 186 -13.10 2.67 1.54
CA GLN A 186 -11.91 2.37 0.74
C GLN A 186 -10.65 2.54 1.60
N PRO A 187 -9.58 1.77 1.34
CA PRO A 187 -8.31 1.91 2.04
C PRO A 187 -7.64 3.25 1.71
N ALA A 188 -7.14 3.95 2.73
CA ALA A 188 -6.33 5.15 2.56
C ALA A 188 -4.86 4.82 2.22
N ILE A 189 -4.40 3.59 2.52
CA ILE A 189 -3.02 3.14 2.28
C ILE A 189 -3.06 1.81 1.49
N PRO A 190 -3.41 1.84 0.20
CA PRO A 190 -3.44 0.63 -0.64
C PRO A 190 -2.03 0.03 -0.82
N CYS A 191 -1.90 -1.20 -1.32
CA CYS A 191 -0.61 -1.86 -1.58
C CYS A 191 0.31 -0.98 -2.44
N LEU A 192 -0.25 -0.25 -3.40
CA LEU A 192 0.48 0.68 -4.27
C LEU A 192 1.12 1.86 -3.54
N THR A 193 0.85 2.09 -2.26
CA THR A 193 1.63 3.03 -1.45
C THR A 193 3.06 2.52 -1.23
N CYS A 194 3.23 1.20 -1.10
CA CYS A 194 4.47 0.54 -0.71
C CYS A 194 5.06 -0.37 -1.81
N HIS A 195 4.33 -0.58 -2.90
CA HIS A 195 4.72 -1.47 -3.99
C HIS A 195 4.61 -0.81 -5.36
N GLN A 196 5.70 -0.84 -6.11
CA GLN A 196 5.72 -0.51 -7.54
C GLN A 196 5.60 -1.79 -8.38
N LEU A 197 4.55 -1.89 -9.21
CA LEU A 197 4.34 -3.08 -10.06
C LEU A 197 5.22 -3.08 -11.32
N HIS A 198 5.28 -1.95 -12.02
CA HIS A 198 6.04 -1.77 -13.26
C HIS A 198 7.51 -1.49 -12.94
N ARG A 199 8.15 -2.42 -12.25
CA ARG A 199 9.54 -2.31 -11.83
C ARG A 199 10.29 -3.57 -12.19
N HIS A 200 11.51 -3.38 -12.71
CA HIS A 200 12.40 -4.48 -13.04
C HIS A 200 12.54 -5.47 -11.87
N GLY A 201 12.42 -6.75 -12.17
CA GLY A 201 12.59 -7.82 -11.20
C GLY A 201 12.26 -9.19 -11.79
N ASP A 202 12.60 -10.25 -11.06
CA ASP A 202 12.35 -11.61 -11.53
C ASP A 202 11.04 -12.19 -10.97
N PRO A 203 10.28 -12.92 -11.80
CA PRO A 203 9.14 -13.69 -11.36
C PRO A 203 9.55 -14.67 -10.30
N LEU A 204 8.69 -14.79 -9.28
CA LEU A 204 8.81 -15.84 -8.30
C LEU A 204 8.76 -17.19 -9.01
N SER A 205 9.82 -17.97 -8.85
CA SER A 205 9.91 -19.33 -9.35
C SER A 205 10.45 -20.23 -8.24
N ARG A 206 10.01 -21.48 -8.26
CA ARG A 206 10.61 -22.51 -7.40
C ARG A 206 12.02 -22.75 -7.93
N PRO A 207 13.07 -22.60 -7.11
CA PRO A 207 14.43 -22.88 -7.56
C PRO A 207 14.54 -24.37 -7.93
N GLN A 208 15.21 -24.66 -9.06
CA GLN A 208 15.34 -26.03 -9.58
C GLN A 208 16.18 -26.91 -8.66
N THR A 209 17.20 -26.33 -8.05
CA THR A 209 18.00 -26.92 -6.98
C THR A 209 17.78 -26.13 -5.71
N LYS A 210 17.73 -26.83 -4.57
CA LYS A 210 17.70 -26.13 -3.28
C LYS A 210 19.03 -25.37 -3.13
N PRO A 211 19.04 -24.07 -2.82
CA PRO A 211 20.28 -23.37 -2.53
C PRO A 211 20.95 -24.04 -1.34
N ASP A 212 22.23 -24.37 -1.47
CA ASP A 212 23.01 -24.97 -0.40
C ASP A 212 23.48 -23.92 0.63
N ASP A 213 23.32 -22.63 0.32
CA ASP A 213 23.82 -21.47 1.07
C ASP A 213 22.70 -20.58 1.60
N ALA A 214 21.88 -21.12 2.51
CA ALA A 214 21.05 -20.25 3.35
C ALA A 214 21.96 -19.34 4.16
N GLY A 215 21.91 -18.01 3.93
CA GLY A 215 22.95 -17.12 4.43
C GLY A 215 22.83 -15.63 4.06
N PRO A 216 23.90 -14.85 4.28
CA PRO A 216 23.88 -13.38 4.17
C PRO A 216 23.56 -12.81 2.77
N HIS A 217 23.61 -13.65 1.73
CA HIS A 217 23.29 -13.27 0.35
C HIS A 217 21.80 -13.43 0.02
N GLU A 218 21.00 -13.94 0.95
CA GLU A 218 19.56 -14.03 0.76
C GLU A 218 18.93 -12.66 0.57
N GLU A 219 17.96 -12.62 -0.33
CA GLU A 219 17.18 -11.42 -0.61
C GLU A 219 16.36 -11.04 0.63
N ILE A 220 16.70 -9.91 1.24
CA ILE A 220 16.00 -9.40 2.42
C ILE A 220 14.66 -8.71 2.08
N ALA A 221 14.50 -8.27 0.82
CA ALA A 221 13.37 -7.50 0.33
C ALA A 221 13.21 -7.67 -1.18
N ARG A 222 11.95 -7.78 -1.66
CA ARG A 222 11.63 -7.87 -3.09
C ARG A 222 11.86 -6.54 -3.81
N PRO A 223 12.23 -6.52 -5.10
CA PRO A 223 12.49 -5.29 -5.84
C PRO A 223 11.27 -4.38 -5.91
N SER A 224 10.06 -4.93 -5.84
CA SER A 224 8.81 -4.17 -5.88
C SER A 224 8.63 -3.18 -4.72
N LEU A 225 9.36 -3.34 -3.60
CA LEU A 225 9.21 -2.43 -2.46
C LEU A 225 9.72 -1.03 -2.82
N ALA A 226 8.81 -0.07 -2.79
CA ALA A 226 9.05 1.32 -3.13
C ALA A 226 7.94 2.21 -2.54
N LEU A 227 8.29 3.41 -2.12
CA LEU A 227 7.29 4.38 -1.67
C LEU A 227 6.74 5.15 -2.88
N PHE A 228 5.43 5.24 -3.02
CA PHE A 228 4.82 6.18 -3.98
C PHE A 228 4.92 7.62 -3.47
N ASP A 229 5.81 8.45 -4.00
CA ASP A 229 5.85 9.86 -3.67
C ASP A 229 4.74 10.63 -4.41
N ARG A 230 3.78 11.17 -3.64
CA ARG A 230 2.66 11.92 -4.21
C ARG A 230 3.09 13.23 -4.89
N ARG A 231 4.17 13.87 -4.48
CA ARG A 231 4.57 15.18 -5.02
C ARG A 231 5.16 14.99 -6.42
N GLU A 232 6.03 14.00 -6.58
CA GLU A 232 6.61 13.60 -7.86
C GLU A 232 5.64 12.76 -8.70
N GLN A 233 4.66 12.11 -8.05
CA GLN A 233 3.76 11.13 -8.66
C GLN A 233 4.53 9.96 -9.28
N ASP A 234 5.58 9.54 -8.59
CA ASP A 234 6.49 8.46 -8.98
C ASP A 234 6.95 7.67 -7.75
N TYR A 235 7.63 6.55 -7.96
CA TYR A 235 8.09 5.68 -6.89
C TYR A 235 9.57 5.91 -6.56
N VAL A 236 9.85 5.95 -5.26
CA VAL A 236 11.21 5.89 -4.73
C VAL A 236 11.46 4.49 -4.20
N SER A 237 12.43 3.80 -4.79
CA SER A 237 12.75 2.42 -4.42
C SER A 237 13.35 2.31 -3.03
N LEU A 238 13.12 1.18 -2.36
CA LEU A 238 13.55 0.93 -0.98
C LEU A 238 15.04 1.19 -0.74
N ASP A 239 15.90 0.81 -1.68
CA ASP A 239 17.35 1.02 -1.65
C ASP A 239 17.77 2.50 -1.72
N ARG A 240 16.87 3.38 -2.16
CA ARG A 240 17.09 4.82 -2.25
C ARG A 240 16.43 5.61 -1.13
N LEU A 241 15.61 4.98 -0.30
CA LEU A 241 14.99 5.63 0.85
C LEU A 241 16.02 5.79 1.98
N PRO A 242 16.24 7.00 2.51
CA PRO A 242 17.20 7.18 3.59
C PRO A 242 16.64 6.66 4.92
N LEU A 243 17.52 6.12 5.75
CA LEU A 243 17.26 6.02 7.19
C LEU A 243 17.49 7.39 7.82
N PRO A 244 16.50 7.98 8.53
CA PRO A 244 16.62 9.33 9.06
C PRO A 244 17.59 9.39 10.24
N GLN A 245 18.26 10.53 10.40
CA GLN A 245 18.92 10.88 11.65
C GLN A 245 17.90 11.52 12.60
N MET A 246 17.88 11.07 13.85
CA MET A 246 16.87 11.47 14.84
C MET A 246 17.53 11.72 16.19
N TYR A 247 16.98 12.64 16.97
CA TYR A 247 17.61 13.17 18.16
C TYR A 247 16.67 13.13 19.38
N GLU A 248 17.22 12.79 20.55
CA GLU A 248 16.62 13.04 21.87
C GLU A 248 17.30 14.29 22.45
N GLY A 249 16.71 15.47 22.22
CA GLY A 249 17.37 16.74 22.49
C GLY A 249 18.58 16.92 21.57
N THR A 250 19.79 16.88 22.13
CA THR A 250 21.05 16.95 21.38
C THR A 250 21.68 15.57 21.12
N ARG A 251 21.15 14.51 21.75
CA ARG A 251 21.71 13.15 21.64
C ARG A 251 21.22 12.50 20.35
N LEU A 252 22.15 12.06 19.50
CA LEU A 252 21.80 11.22 18.36
C LEU A 252 21.29 9.85 18.84
N VAL A 253 20.12 9.44 18.34
CA VAL A 253 19.49 8.16 18.66
C VAL A 253 20.07 7.06 17.78
N LYS A 254 20.38 5.91 18.39
CA LYS A 254 20.79 4.73 17.62
C LYS A 254 19.57 4.05 16.99
N ILE A 255 19.59 3.87 15.68
CA ILE A 255 18.61 3.08 14.93
C ILE A 255 19.25 1.82 14.34
N SER A 256 18.42 0.81 14.07
CA SER A 256 18.86 -0.37 13.32
C SER A 256 19.36 0.03 11.92
N PRO A 257 20.38 -0.64 11.37
CA PRO A 257 20.79 -0.44 9.97
C PRO A 257 19.90 -1.20 8.96
N ASP A 258 18.82 -1.85 9.41
CA ASP A 258 17.91 -2.59 8.55
C ASP A 258 17.20 -1.68 7.54
N GLN A 259 17.66 -1.68 6.29
CA GLN A 259 17.15 -0.82 5.23
C GLN A 259 15.64 -0.97 4.98
N ARG A 260 15.04 -2.12 5.31
CA ARG A 260 13.61 -2.38 5.09
C ARG A 260 12.71 -1.40 5.84
N GLN A 261 13.16 -0.94 7.01
CA GLN A 261 12.39 -0.01 7.84
C GLN A 261 12.43 1.43 7.32
N ALA A 262 13.28 1.74 6.33
CA ALA A 262 13.31 3.06 5.69
C ALA A 262 11.96 3.42 5.09
N LEU A 263 11.20 2.42 4.62
CA LEU A 263 9.83 2.59 4.15
C LEU A 263 8.87 3.02 5.27
N CYS A 264 9.00 2.41 6.46
CA CYS A 264 8.19 2.75 7.63
C CYS A 264 8.43 4.19 8.07
N TYR A 265 9.69 4.63 8.07
CA TYR A 265 10.09 5.99 8.43
C TYR A 265 9.60 7.08 7.47
N GLN A 266 9.06 6.72 6.30
CA GLN A 266 8.41 7.72 5.44
C GLN A 266 7.14 8.28 6.09
N CYS A 267 6.57 7.55 7.06
CA CYS A 267 5.37 7.96 7.79
C CYS A 267 5.54 8.00 9.31
N HIS A 268 6.33 7.10 9.88
CA HIS A 268 6.49 6.94 11.32
C HIS A 268 7.82 7.51 11.86
N ALA A 269 8.31 8.57 11.22
CA ALA A 269 9.47 9.33 11.68
C ALA A 269 9.04 10.61 12.42
N PRO A 270 9.96 11.22 13.19
CA PRO A 270 9.79 12.55 13.73
C PRO A 270 9.38 13.60 12.70
N GLU A 271 8.80 14.68 13.20
CA GLU A 271 8.58 15.89 12.44
C GLU A 271 9.92 16.51 11.96
N ALA A 272 9.84 17.55 11.14
CA ALA A 272 11.00 18.15 10.46
C ALA A 272 12.14 18.64 11.38
N ASN A 273 11.90 18.78 12.69
CA ASN A 273 12.94 19.11 13.68
C ASN A 273 13.79 17.90 14.10
N ALA A 274 13.49 16.70 13.57
CA ALA A 274 14.14 15.43 13.86
C ALA A 274 14.12 15.01 15.35
N GLN A 275 13.21 15.57 16.16
CA GLN A 275 13.08 15.24 17.57
C GLN A 275 12.13 14.07 17.78
N ILE A 276 12.64 13.01 18.41
CA ILE A 276 11.82 11.83 18.68
C ILE A 276 10.58 12.14 19.53
N GLY A 277 9.53 11.33 19.37
CA GLY A 277 8.26 11.49 20.06
C GLY A 277 7.39 12.65 19.55
N SER A 278 7.76 13.26 18.43
CA SER A 278 6.91 14.23 17.71
C SER A 278 6.03 13.55 16.67
N GLY A 279 4.87 14.14 16.35
CA GLY A 279 3.95 13.60 15.35
C GLY A 279 3.52 12.14 15.61
N ASP A 280 3.67 11.29 14.60
CA ASP A 280 3.42 9.84 14.67
C ASP A 280 4.73 9.02 14.71
N ASP A 281 5.78 9.59 15.30
CA ASP A 281 7.06 8.91 15.47
C ASP A 281 6.92 7.59 16.24
N ARG A 282 7.42 6.51 15.64
CA ARG A 282 7.47 5.16 16.24
C ARG A 282 8.90 4.68 16.47
N THR A 283 9.87 5.58 16.46
CA THR A 283 11.28 5.26 16.68
C THR A 283 11.46 4.58 18.04
N PRO A 284 11.99 3.34 18.07
CA PRO A 284 12.22 2.66 19.32
C PRO A 284 13.42 3.28 20.04
N ILE A 285 13.22 3.66 21.30
CA ILE A 285 14.23 4.17 22.23
C ILE A 285 14.13 3.43 23.57
N GLY A 286 14.97 3.83 24.54
CA GLY A 286 14.94 3.23 25.86
C GLY A 286 15.40 1.78 25.81
N VAL A 287 14.57 0.84 26.28
CA VAL A 287 14.93 -0.59 26.30
C VAL A 287 14.94 -1.23 24.90
N HIS A 288 14.34 -0.59 23.90
CA HIS A 288 14.26 -1.06 22.52
C HIS A 288 15.16 -0.26 21.56
N GLU A 289 15.98 0.66 22.06
CA GLU A 289 16.84 1.50 21.21
C GLU A 289 17.75 0.66 20.29
N GLY A 290 17.75 0.98 19.00
CA GLY A 290 18.53 0.28 17.98
C GLY A 290 17.89 -0.99 17.41
N LEU A 291 16.69 -1.38 17.85
CA LEU A 291 15.93 -2.47 17.22
C LEU A 291 15.28 -2.02 15.90
N SER A 292 15.14 -2.96 14.96
CA SER A 292 14.39 -2.75 13.71
C SER A 292 12.88 -2.75 14.00
N CYS A 293 12.08 -2.02 13.21
CA CYS A 293 10.62 -2.18 13.23
C CYS A 293 10.21 -3.65 13.07
N PHE A 294 10.95 -4.41 12.25
CA PHE A 294 10.72 -5.84 11.99
C PHE A 294 11.14 -6.77 13.14
N ALA A 295 11.77 -6.25 14.19
CA ALA A 295 12.01 -7.02 15.41
C ALA A 295 10.70 -7.25 16.17
N CYS A 296 9.75 -6.31 16.08
CA CYS A 296 8.48 -6.37 16.78
C CYS A 296 7.30 -6.62 15.83
N HIS A 297 7.26 -5.96 14.68
CA HIS A 297 6.13 -5.98 13.76
C HIS A 297 6.33 -6.99 12.62
N GLU A 298 5.34 -7.86 12.43
CA GLU A 298 5.26 -8.72 11.26
C GLU A 298 4.78 -7.92 10.03
N LYS A 299 5.30 -8.29 8.85
CA LYS A 299 5.18 -7.61 7.55
C LYS A 299 3.87 -6.84 7.30
N HIS A 300 2.86 -7.45 6.67
CA HIS A 300 1.67 -6.74 6.19
C HIS A 300 0.66 -6.47 7.32
N GLY A 301 0.52 -7.41 8.26
CA GLY A 301 -0.45 -7.30 9.36
C GLY A 301 0.00 -6.42 10.52
N GLN A 302 1.30 -6.09 10.62
CA GLN A 302 1.89 -5.32 11.72
C GLN A 302 1.62 -5.95 13.11
N THR A 303 1.36 -7.26 13.14
CA THR A 303 1.13 -8.05 14.34
C THR A 303 2.40 -8.13 15.17
N THR A 304 2.27 -7.99 16.49
CA THR A 304 3.41 -7.91 17.42
C THR A 304 3.40 -8.95 18.52
N ARG A 305 2.32 -9.72 18.68
CA ARG A 305 2.15 -10.57 19.86
C ARG A 305 3.23 -11.65 19.97
N ALA A 306 3.58 -12.29 18.86
CA ALA A 306 4.55 -13.39 18.86
C ALA A 306 5.99 -12.93 19.14
N SER A 307 6.35 -11.70 18.73
CA SER A 307 7.72 -11.20 18.83
C SER A 307 8.18 -10.91 20.26
N CYS A 308 7.27 -10.64 21.20
CA CYS A 308 7.63 -10.45 22.59
C CYS A 308 8.37 -11.68 23.13
N SER A 309 7.82 -12.88 22.85
CA SER A 309 8.35 -14.17 23.32
C SER A 309 9.69 -14.57 22.72
N THR A 310 10.08 -14.01 21.56
CA THR A 310 11.37 -14.35 20.93
C THR A 310 12.53 -13.69 21.65
N CYS A 311 12.26 -12.62 22.40
CA CYS A 311 13.24 -11.86 23.18
C CYS A 311 13.00 -11.98 24.69
N HIS A 312 11.75 -12.08 25.14
CA HIS A 312 11.39 -12.13 26.55
C HIS A 312 10.88 -13.52 26.97
N PRO A 313 11.32 -14.03 28.13
CA PRO A 313 12.25 -13.39 29.06
C PRO A 313 13.73 -13.58 28.69
N GLN A 314 14.06 -14.33 27.63
CA GLN A 314 15.39 -14.88 27.36
C GLN A 314 16.52 -13.83 27.32
N LEU A 315 16.32 -12.72 26.61
CA LEU A 315 17.25 -11.59 26.49
C LEU A 315 17.04 -10.53 27.57
N SER A 316 15.93 -10.61 28.30
CA SER A 316 15.60 -9.64 29.33
C SER A 316 16.12 -10.07 30.69
N ASN A 317 17.06 -9.28 31.20
CA ASN A 317 17.67 -9.53 32.51
C ASN A 317 16.72 -9.33 33.70
N CYS A 318 15.45 -8.94 33.47
CA CYS A 318 14.48 -8.62 34.52
C CYS A 318 13.60 -9.80 34.94
N GLY A 319 13.44 -10.84 34.12
CA GLY A 319 12.62 -12.02 34.45
C GLY A 319 11.11 -11.74 34.59
N ILE A 320 10.61 -10.63 34.06
CA ILE A 320 9.20 -10.23 34.13
C ILE A 320 8.48 -10.65 32.85
N ASN A 321 7.20 -11.03 32.97
CA ASN A 321 6.34 -11.21 31.80
C ASN A 321 5.95 -9.84 31.21
N VAL A 322 6.66 -9.44 30.17
CA VAL A 322 6.50 -8.12 29.55
C VAL A 322 5.14 -7.89 28.90
N GLU A 323 4.45 -8.94 28.47
CA GLU A 323 3.11 -8.82 27.86
C GLU A 323 2.07 -8.31 28.87
N THR A 324 2.32 -8.53 30.16
CA THR A 324 1.39 -8.13 31.24
C THR A 324 1.69 -6.75 31.82
N MET A 325 2.78 -6.13 31.38
CA MET A 325 3.24 -4.85 31.89
C MET A 325 2.34 -3.72 31.41
N ASP A 326 2.27 -2.65 32.21
CA ASP A 326 1.52 -1.46 31.85
C ASP A 326 2.24 -0.69 30.75
N THR A 327 2.05 -1.13 29.50
CA THR A 327 2.56 -0.48 28.30
C THR A 327 1.47 -0.39 27.24
N THR A 328 1.74 0.39 26.19
CA THR A 328 0.82 0.50 25.03
C THR A 328 0.62 -0.81 24.28
N PHE A 329 1.46 -1.82 24.48
CA PHE A 329 1.22 -3.18 23.98
C PHE A 329 0.00 -3.82 24.66
N LYS A 330 -0.08 -3.74 25.99
CA LYS A 330 -1.19 -4.29 26.77
C LYS A 330 -2.46 -3.45 26.62
N SER A 331 -2.31 -2.12 26.64
CA SER A 331 -3.42 -1.18 26.54
C SER A 331 -2.98 0.09 25.85
N VAL A 332 -3.61 0.44 24.72
CA VAL A 332 -3.32 1.68 23.96
C VAL A 332 -3.49 2.97 24.77
N LYS A 333 -4.15 2.91 25.93
CA LYS A 333 -4.33 4.04 26.87
C LYS A 333 -3.24 4.15 27.94
N SER A 334 -2.32 3.18 27.98
CA SER A 334 -1.22 3.18 28.95
C SER A 334 -0.35 4.43 28.78
N PRO A 335 0.10 5.05 29.88
CA PRO A 335 1.03 6.18 29.80
C PRO A 335 2.43 5.76 29.33
N HIS A 336 2.78 4.47 29.39
CA HIS A 336 4.09 3.97 28.99
C HIS A 336 4.06 3.45 27.55
N ASN A 337 4.53 4.27 26.61
CA ASN A 337 4.64 3.88 25.21
C ASN A 337 5.69 2.78 25.04
N VAL A 338 5.31 1.64 24.47
CA VAL A 338 6.19 0.49 24.22
C VAL A 338 7.41 0.84 23.35
N HIS A 339 7.28 1.84 22.47
CA HIS A 339 8.39 2.33 21.65
C HIS A 339 9.41 3.12 22.48
N ALA A 340 9.01 3.75 23.58
CA ALA A 340 9.85 4.66 24.34
C ALA A 340 10.12 4.24 25.80
N VAL A 341 9.63 3.07 26.19
CA VAL A 341 9.67 2.59 27.57
C VAL A 341 11.12 2.43 28.05
N LYS A 342 11.38 2.91 29.26
CA LYS A 342 12.67 2.88 29.96
C LYS A 342 12.59 1.87 31.10
N CYS A 343 13.76 1.41 31.58
CA CYS A 343 13.81 0.47 32.71
C CYS A 343 13.06 0.99 33.95
N ILE A 344 13.12 2.30 34.22
CA ILE A 344 12.49 2.91 35.40
C ILE A 344 10.96 2.89 35.35
N ASP A 345 10.37 2.95 34.15
CA ASP A 345 8.92 2.87 33.95
C ASP A 345 8.36 1.52 34.43
N CYS A 346 9.22 0.51 34.38
CA CYS A 346 8.93 -0.87 34.71
C CYS A 346 9.43 -1.27 36.12
N HIS A 347 10.41 -0.52 36.63
CA HIS A 347 11.12 -0.81 37.88
C HIS A 347 11.06 0.39 38.83
N THR A 348 9.85 0.73 39.28
CA THR A 348 9.59 1.85 40.21
C THR A 348 10.30 1.72 41.55
N LYS A 349 10.71 0.50 41.93
CA LYS A 349 11.47 0.20 43.16
C LYS A 349 12.99 0.07 42.94
N GLY A 350 13.47 0.42 41.75
CA GLY A 350 14.88 0.35 41.37
C GLY A 350 15.15 -0.70 40.28
N VAL A 351 15.94 -0.32 39.29
CA VAL A 351 16.33 -1.17 38.15
C VAL A 351 17.26 -2.29 38.63
N PRO A 352 16.95 -3.57 38.38
CA PRO A 352 17.81 -4.68 38.74
C PRO A 352 19.20 -4.53 38.13
N LYS A 353 20.25 -4.80 38.91
CA LYS A 353 21.61 -4.85 38.38
C LYS A 353 21.71 -5.97 37.34
N ARG A 354 22.33 -5.69 36.20
CA ARG A 354 22.65 -6.70 35.19
C ARG A 354 23.44 -7.81 35.87
N LYS A 355 22.96 -9.06 35.78
CA LYS A 355 23.74 -10.22 36.25
C LYS A 355 25.01 -10.30 35.42
N ALA A 356 26.17 -10.25 36.07
CA ALA A 356 27.45 -10.43 35.39
C ALA A 356 27.54 -11.90 34.93
N GLY A 357 27.71 -12.15 33.63
CA GLY A 357 27.97 -13.51 33.11
C GLY A 357 27.06 -14.03 31.99
N LEU A 358 26.35 -13.16 31.26
CA LEU A 358 25.76 -13.49 29.94
C LEU A 358 26.26 -12.51 28.88
#